data_AF-A0A941ALB4-F1
#
_entry.id   AF-A0A941ALB4-F1
#
_cell.length_a   1.000
_cell.length_b   1.000
_cell.length_c   1.000
_cell.angle_alpha   90.00
_cell.angle_beta   90.00
_cell.angle_gamma   90.00
#
_symmetry.space_group_name_H-M   'P 1'
#
loop_
_entity.id
_entity.type
_entity.pdbx_description
1 polymer ?
#
loop_
_entity_poly.entity_id
_entity_poly.type
_entity_poly.pdbx_seq_one_letter_code
_entity_poly.pdbx_strand_id
1 'polypeptide(L)'
;MSRRSWALWAGATLTALAPTLCFQLLYLLTGDDGVQVYVTSGSAFCPGFEMSLKLPVSQLREVPLLYFGGAPLIVLGCAAWWMAVRRGRGRLGRTAGRCVAGALILSQLSYLLPMLVDLGLGPGCAALWGPPDEVGGTLAIRLYDLLPPVLILLAVRPERFTPRGPVFRTTAAVLTAAAVLLLVAESAPAGEVSWEPALDCAGLGHGTVRGLDQGEKRFLCAVRGYTPELMETGGIPGWERVPDREVLAQGRQLCDVATRNGGDVNAAPVQAAPQASLAKALPSLCPAVVRAQQAEEQRGEEEERAYVAAAERACAAHPRHRPRLRPVRQRQATMWTEFWQINGWEDGYEGTTPDLVEDLVGSERGALALWAADEVGNACVTTESYARRPPLELKGWDEVVEVGYESPKGSLCLVDGDGQDLCGLTPQGPGSYRVRVHLRGRKLVYQVAYPPEGAVELLIMIYPGKAEKPVVYR
;
A
#
# COMPACT_ATOMS: atom_id res chain seq x y z
N MET A 1 -53.08 -16.12 25.02
CA MET A 1 -52.17 -14.98 24.78
C MET A 1 -52.89 -13.74 25.24
N SER A 2 -52.33 -12.92 26.12
CA SER A 2 -52.91 -11.61 26.43
C SER A 2 -52.58 -10.61 25.32
N ARG A 3 -53.44 -9.60 25.11
CA ARG A 3 -53.23 -8.56 24.08
C ARG A 3 -51.87 -7.86 24.26
N ARG A 4 -51.46 -7.63 25.52
CA ARG A 4 -50.14 -7.07 25.90
C ARG A 4 -48.98 -7.92 25.39
N SER A 5 -49.01 -9.23 25.61
CA SER A 5 -47.95 -10.13 25.15
C SER A 5 -47.85 -10.13 23.61
N TRP A 6 -48.99 -10.11 22.91
CA TRP A 6 -49.01 -10.01 21.44
C TRP A 6 -48.41 -8.70 20.93
N ALA A 7 -48.78 -7.57 21.53
CA ALA A 7 -48.20 -6.26 21.17
C ALA A 7 -46.68 -6.19 21.40
N LEU A 8 -46.16 -6.83 22.44
CA LEU A 8 -44.71 -6.88 22.71
C LEU A 8 -43.94 -7.76 21.70
N TRP A 9 -44.51 -8.90 21.28
CA TRP A 9 -43.92 -9.72 20.21
C TRP A 9 -43.95 -9.00 18.86
N ALA A 10 -45.06 -8.34 18.51
CA ALA A 10 -45.15 -7.52 17.29
C ALA A 10 -44.13 -6.36 17.32
N GLY A 11 -44.02 -5.66 18.46
CA GLY A 11 -43.02 -4.62 18.68
C GLY A 11 -41.59 -5.14 18.48
N ALA A 12 -41.24 -6.28 19.08
CA ALA A 12 -39.91 -6.89 18.92
C ALA A 12 -39.56 -7.19 17.45
N THR A 13 -40.52 -7.74 16.69
CA THR A 13 -40.35 -8.03 15.26
C THR A 13 -40.16 -6.73 14.45
N LEU A 14 -40.96 -5.70 14.71
CA LEU A 14 -40.83 -4.40 14.03
C LEU A 14 -39.50 -3.72 14.36
N THR A 15 -39.06 -3.72 15.62
CA THR A 15 -37.79 -3.12 16.01
C THR A 15 -36.60 -3.86 15.40
N ALA A 16 -36.66 -5.18 15.24
CA ALA A 16 -35.60 -5.96 14.57
C ALA A 16 -35.52 -5.69 13.05
N LEU A 17 -36.67 -5.49 12.39
CA LEU A 17 -36.72 -5.17 10.97
C LEU A 17 -36.28 -3.73 10.65
N ALA A 18 -36.51 -2.79 11.57
CA ALA A 18 -36.38 -1.35 11.30
C ALA A 18 -34.99 -0.91 10.79
N PRO A 19 -33.84 -1.35 11.35
CA PRO A 19 -32.52 -0.96 10.83
C PRO A 19 -32.31 -1.40 9.39
N THR A 20 -32.70 -2.64 9.04
CA THR A 20 -32.52 -3.16 7.68
C THR A 20 -33.46 -2.48 6.69
N LEU A 21 -34.71 -2.18 7.07
CA LEU A 21 -35.63 -1.42 6.24
C LEU A 21 -35.16 0.04 6.04
N CYS A 22 -34.60 0.66 7.08
CA CYS A 22 -34.02 2.00 6.99
C CYS A 22 -32.83 2.03 6.02
N PHE A 23 -31.90 1.08 6.16
CA PHE A 23 -30.72 0.95 5.29
C PHE A 23 -31.12 0.69 3.83
N GLN A 24 -32.06 -0.24 3.58
CA GLN A 24 -32.57 -0.51 2.23
C GLN A 24 -33.30 0.69 1.62
N LEU A 25 -34.02 1.48 2.43
CA LEU A 25 -34.68 2.70 1.97
C LEU A 25 -33.66 3.81 1.66
N LEU A 26 -32.62 3.98 2.49
CA LEU A 26 -31.51 4.89 2.24
C LEU A 26 -30.78 4.54 0.93
N TYR A 27 -30.44 3.26 0.74
CA TYR A 27 -29.85 2.76 -0.50
C TYR A 27 -30.71 3.08 -1.73
N LEU A 28 -32.02 2.78 -1.67
CA LEU A 28 -32.95 3.07 -2.77
C LEU A 28 -33.13 4.57 -3.07
N LEU A 29 -32.91 5.45 -2.08
CA LEU A 29 -33.07 6.90 -2.24
C LEU A 29 -31.78 7.61 -2.66
N THR A 30 -30.61 7.07 -2.31
CA THR A 30 -29.30 7.71 -2.53
C THR A 30 -28.48 7.07 -3.65
N GLY A 31 -28.70 5.78 -3.94
CA GLY A 31 -27.88 5.00 -4.86
C GLY A 31 -26.51 4.60 -4.30
N ASP A 32 -26.17 5.06 -3.09
CA ASP A 32 -24.97 4.73 -2.35
C ASP A 32 -25.28 3.51 -1.47
N ASP A 33 -24.52 2.42 -1.65
CA ASP A 33 -24.67 1.22 -0.83
C ASP A 33 -24.20 1.45 0.62
N GLY A 34 -23.50 2.55 0.90
CA GLY A 34 -23.15 2.99 2.25
C GLY A 34 -22.19 2.03 2.96
N VAL A 35 -21.59 1.08 2.22
CA VAL A 35 -20.64 0.10 2.75
C VAL A 35 -19.22 0.65 2.59
N GLN A 36 -18.88 1.63 3.43
CA GLN A 36 -17.49 2.06 3.55
C GLN A 36 -16.69 0.95 4.27
N VAL A 37 -15.78 0.30 3.53
CA VAL A 37 -14.92 -0.76 4.05
C VAL A 37 -13.59 -0.14 4.50
N TYR A 38 -13.47 0.13 5.78
CA TYR A 38 -12.23 0.62 6.38
C TYR A 38 -11.25 -0.53 6.59
N VAL A 39 -10.11 -0.46 5.90
CA VAL A 39 -8.96 -1.34 6.14
C VAL A 39 -7.98 -0.60 7.02
N THR A 40 -8.10 -0.77 8.35
CA THR A 40 -7.20 -0.12 9.31
C THR A 40 -5.95 -0.99 9.53
N SER A 41 -4.83 -0.61 8.93
CA SER A 41 -3.51 -1.23 9.15
C SER A 41 -2.85 -0.68 10.42
N GLY A 42 -3.22 -1.23 11.58
CA GLY A 42 -2.59 -0.90 12.87
C GLY A 42 -1.69 -2.01 13.39
N SER A 43 -0.50 -1.67 13.88
CA SER A 43 0.43 -2.59 14.57
C SER A 43 0.12 -2.78 16.07
N ALA A 44 -0.90 -2.10 16.59
CA ALA A 44 -1.30 -2.19 17.99
C ALA A 44 -2.11 -3.47 18.27
N PHE A 45 -1.64 -4.29 19.22
CA PHE A 45 -2.39 -5.45 19.69
C PHE A 45 -3.58 -5.01 20.55
N CYS A 46 -4.78 -5.12 20.00
CA CYS A 46 -6.03 -4.76 20.68
C CYS A 46 -6.88 -6.01 20.89
N PRO A 47 -7.06 -6.46 22.15
CA PRO A 47 -7.60 -7.78 22.45
C PRO A 47 -9.08 -7.92 22.05
N GLY A 48 -9.85 -6.83 22.03
CA GLY A 48 -11.23 -6.85 21.57
C GLY A 48 -11.32 -7.15 20.07
N PHE A 49 -10.60 -6.40 19.25
CA PHE A 49 -10.57 -6.56 17.80
C PHE A 49 -10.08 -7.97 17.42
N GLU A 50 -9.00 -8.43 18.04
CA GLU A 50 -8.48 -9.80 17.93
C GLU A 50 -9.50 -10.89 18.32
N MET A 51 -10.27 -10.70 19.41
CA MET A 51 -11.38 -11.59 19.76
C MET A 51 -12.48 -11.55 18.71
N SER A 52 -12.81 -10.38 18.16
CA SER A 52 -13.86 -10.23 17.16
C SER A 52 -13.56 -10.96 15.84
N LEU A 53 -12.28 -10.97 15.42
CA LEU A 53 -11.79 -11.70 14.26
C LEU A 53 -11.78 -13.23 14.46
N LYS A 54 -11.50 -13.68 15.70
CA LYS A 54 -11.43 -15.11 16.06
C LYS A 54 -12.79 -15.71 16.41
N LEU A 55 -13.75 -14.89 16.84
CA LEU A 55 -15.12 -15.31 17.06
C LEU A 55 -15.82 -15.51 15.69
N PRO A 56 -16.61 -16.58 15.51
CA PRO A 56 -17.34 -16.87 14.27
C PRO A 56 -18.59 -15.97 14.10
N VAL A 57 -18.45 -14.65 14.32
CA VAL A 57 -19.57 -13.68 14.32
C VAL A 57 -20.17 -13.54 12.93
N SER A 58 -19.34 -13.58 11.87
CA SER A 58 -19.78 -13.63 10.47
C SER A 58 -20.63 -14.87 10.19
N GLN A 59 -20.11 -16.06 10.53
CA GLN A 59 -20.79 -17.35 10.37
C GLN A 59 -22.10 -17.43 11.16
N LEU A 60 -22.18 -16.80 12.34
CA LEU A 60 -23.44 -16.67 13.08
C LEU A 60 -24.46 -15.79 12.34
N ARG A 61 -24.03 -14.74 11.63
CA ARG A 61 -24.94 -13.90 10.82
C ARG A 61 -25.44 -14.60 9.56
N GLU A 62 -24.70 -15.56 9.01
CA GLU A 62 -25.13 -16.40 7.88
C GLU A 62 -26.29 -17.35 8.24
N VAL A 63 -26.57 -17.57 9.54
CA VAL A 63 -27.73 -18.37 9.96
C VAL A 63 -29.03 -17.63 9.60
N PRO A 64 -29.91 -18.17 8.73
CA PRO A 64 -31.10 -17.44 8.25
C PRO A 64 -32.09 -17.01 9.34
N LEU A 65 -32.01 -17.63 10.52
CA LEU A 65 -32.80 -17.25 11.70
C LEU A 65 -32.37 -15.89 12.30
N LEU A 66 -31.11 -15.49 12.11
CA LEU A 66 -30.52 -14.24 12.63
C LEU A 66 -30.55 -13.09 11.61
N TYR A 67 -31.01 -13.32 10.38
CA TYR A 67 -31.23 -12.28 9.37
C TYR A 67 -32.22 -11.21 9.88
N PHE A 68 -32.09 -9.97 9.40
CA PHE A 68 -32.96 -8.84 9.74
C PHE A 68 -33.10 -8.63 11.27
N GLY A 69 -31.96 -8.50 11.98
CA GLY A 69 -31.94 -8.39 13.44
C GLY A 69 -32.50 -9.61 14.19
N GLY A 70 -32.61 -10.76 13.50
CA GLY A 70 -33.23 -11.97 14.00
C GLY A 70 -34.76 -12.03 13.92
N ALA A 71 -35.40 -11.18 13.13
CA ALA A 71 -36.86 -11.19 12.94
C ALA A 71 -37.47 -12.58 12.64
N PRO A 72 -36.85 -13.47 11.82
CA PRO A 72 -37.38 -14.83 11.61
C PRO A 72 -37.40 -15.66 12.89
N LEU A 73 -36.34 -15.60 13.71
CA LEU A 73 -36.28 -16.28 15.02
C LEU A 73 -37.33 -15.73 15.99
N ILE A 74 -37.60 -14.42 15.97
CA ILE A 74 -38.63 -13.77 16.79
C ILE A 74 -40.03 -14.27 16.40
N VAL A 75 -40.34 -14.34 15.10
CA VAL A 75 -41.64 -14.82 14.60
C VAL A 75 -41.87 -16.30 14.97
N LEU A 76 -40.86 -17.16 14.78
CA LEU A 76 -40.92 -18.56 15.18
C LEU A 76 -41.04 -18.72 16.70
N GLY A 77 -40.33 -17.90 17.48
CA GLY A 77 -40.46 -17.81 18.94
C GLY A 77 -41.87 -17.45 19.40
N CYS A 78 -42.49 -16.47 18.75
CA CYS A 78 -43.86 -16.05 19.00
C CYS A 78 -44.86 -17.18 18.70
N ALA A 79 -44.71 -17.85 17.55
CA ALA A 79 -45.55 -18.98 17.15
C ALA A 79 -45.43 -20.17 18.12
N ALA A 80 -44.20 -20.54 18.51
CA ALA A 80 -43.94 -21.58 19.50
C ALA A 80 -44.54 -21.25 20.88
N TRP A 81 -44.38 -20.01 21.34
CA TRP A 81 -44.98 -19.51 22.57
C TRP A 81 -46.51 -19.56 22.52
N TRP A 82 -47.12 -19.14 21.42
CA TRP A 82 -48.58 -19.13 21.22
C TRP A 82 -49.17 -20.54 21.19
N MET A 83 -48.54 -21.47 20.48
CA MET A 83 -48.93 -22.89 20.46
C MET A 83 -48.82 -23.53 21.84
N ALA A 84 -47.74 -23.24 22.57
CA ALA A 84 -47.55 -23.76 23.92
C ALA A 84 -48.62 -23.22 24.89
N VAL A 85 -49.00 -21.93 24.78
CA VAL A 85 -50.09 -21.35 25.57
C VAL A 85 -51.45 -21.94 25.21
N ARG A 86 -51.76 -22.14 23.91
CA ARG A 86 -53.02 -22.81 23.49
C ARG A 86 -53.13 -24.24 24.00
N ARG A 87 -52.02 -24.98 24.10
CA ARG A 87 -51.96 -26.36 24.64
C ARG A 87 -51.87 -26.42 26.18
N GLY A 88 -52.08 -25.31 26.90
CA GLY A 88 -51.93 -25.23 28.36
C GLY A 88 -50.49 -25.34 28.89
N ARG A 89 -49.50 -25.57 28.01
CA ARG A 89 -48.08 -25.76 28.33
C ARG A 89 -47.33 -24.43 28.49
N GLY A 90 -47.91 -23.48 29.24
CA GLY A 90 -47.37 -22.12 29.40
C GLY A 90 -45.95 -22.03 29.99
N ARG A 91 -45.43 -23.10 30.63
CA ARG A 91 -44.01 -23.18 31.03
C ARG A 91 -43.10 -23.31 29.80
N LEU A 92 -43.40 -24.22 28.87
CA LEU A 92 -42.59 -24.44 27.66
C LEU A 92 -42.53 -23.20 26.76
N GLY A 93 -43.65 -22.49 26.60
CA GLY A 93 -43.68 -21.25 25.83
C GLY A 93 -42.73 -20.19 26.40
N ARG A 94 -42.70 -20.04 27.74
CA ARG A 94 -41.75 -19.11 28.39
C ARG A 94 -40.30 -19.55 28.23
N THR A 95 -40.00 -20.84 28.27
CA THR A 95 -38.65 -21.35 27.97
C THR A 95 -38.25 -21.01 26.54
N ALA A 96 -39.10 -21.30 25.55
CA ALA A 96 -38.84 -21.01 24.14
C ALA A 96 -38.53 -19.51 23.89
N GLY A 97 -39.36 -18.60 24.41
CA GLY A 97 -39.11 -17.16 24.25
C GLY A 97 -37.86 -16.65 24.98
N ARG A 98 -37.48 -17.27 26.12
CA ARG A 98 -36.20 -16.99 26.78
C ARG A 98 -35.00 -17.49 25.98
N CYS A 99 -35.10 -18.66 25.36
CA CYS A 99 -34.04 -19.17 24.48
C CYS A 99 -33.85 -18.26 23.26
N VAL A 100 -34.95 -17.79 22.64
CA VAL A 100 -34.90 -16.80 21.55
C VAL A 100 -34.23 -15.50 22.00
N ALA A 101 -34.68 -14.92 23.11
CA ALA A 101 -34.07 -13.69 23.62
C ALA A 101 -32.57 -13.87 23.98
N GLY A 102 -32.21 -15.03 24.56
CA GLY A 102 -30.82 -15.37 24.88
C GLY A 102 -29.93 -15.50 23.65
N ALA A 103 -30.43 -16.12 22.57
CA ALA A 103 -29.70 -16.23 21.30
C ALA A 103 -29.44 -14.86 20.66
N LEU A 104 -30.45 -13.98 20.65
CA LEU A 104 -30.32 -12.61 20.14
C LEU A 104 -29.33 -11.78 20.97
N ILE A 105 -29.41 -11.85 22.31
CA ILE A 105 -28.47 -11.17 23.21
C ILE A 105 -27.05 -11.67 22.98
N LEU A 106 -26.84 -12.99 22.89
CA LEU A 106 -25.51 -13.57 22.65
C LEU A 106 -24.92 -13.13 21.31
N SER A 107 -25.74 -13.10 20.25
CA SER A 107 -25.34 -12.60 18.94
C SER A 107 -24.86 -11.16 19.00
N GLN A 108 -25.59 -10.26 19.66
CA GLN A 108 -25.19 -8.84 19.75
C GLN A 108 -24.00 -8.61 20.69
N LEU A 109 -23.95 -9.30 21.84
CA LEU A 109 -22.83 -9.20 22.78
C LEU A 109 -21.51 -9.72 22.21
N SER A 110 -21.53 -10.66 21.26
CA SER A 110 -20.32 -11.18 20.61
C SER A 110 -19.52 -10.11 19.85
N TYR A 111 -20.17 -9.02 19.44
CA TYR A 111 -19.54 -7.87 18.79
C TYR A 111 -19.44 -6.65 19.72
N LEU A 112 -20.46 -6.42 20.57
CA LEU A 112 -20.50 -5.28 21.47
C LEU A 112 -19.46 -5.35 22.60
N LEU A 113 -19.23 -6.53 23.20
CA LEU A 113 -18.28 -6.66 24.32
C LEU A 113 -16.82 -6.44 23.89
N PRO A 114 -16.31 -7.03 22.79
CA PRO A 114 -14.93 -6.77 22.38
C PRO A 114 -14.69 -5.30 21.99
N MET A 115 -15.64 -4.66 21.31
CA MET A 115 -15.58 -3.23 20.98
C MET A 115 -15.53 -2.34 22.24
N LEU A 116 -16.34 -2.65 23.27
CA LEU A 116 -16.32 -1.93 24.54
C LEU A 116 -15.03 -2.14 25.35
N VAL A 117 -14.38 -3.30 25.22
CA VAL A 117 -13.06 -3.55 25.83
C VAL A 117 -12.01 -2.63 25.19
N ASP A 118 -11.95 -2.57 23.87
CA ASP A 118 -10.95 -1.76 23.15
C ASP A 118 -11.18 -0.26 23.31
N LEU A 119 -12.44 0.19 23.31
CA LEU A 119 -12.82 1.56 23.70
C LEU A 119 -12.30 1.92 25.09
N GLY A 120 -12.35 0.98 26.05
CA GLY A 120 -11.83 1.18 27.41
C GLY A 120 -10.30 1.13 27.53
N LEU A 121 -9.60 0.52 26.57
CA LEU A 121 -8.13 0.47 26.52
C LEU A 121 -7.51 1.73 25.91
N GLY A 122 -8.29 2.50 25.15
CA GLY A 122 -7.95 3.86 24.73
C GLY A 122 -8.10 4.11 23.23
N PRO A 123 -7.86 5.36 22.77
CA PRO A 123 -8.18 5.79 21.41
C PRO A 123 -7.34 5.10 20.32
N GLY A 124 -6.21 4.47 20.66
CA GLY A 124 -5.44 3.63 19.75
C GLY A 124 -6.19 2.36 19.35
N CYS A 125 -6.82 1.68 20.31
CA CYS A 125 -7.61 0.48 20.03
C CYS A 125 -9.01 0.82 19.51
N ALA A 126 -9.61 1.93 19.95
CA ALA A 126 -10.86 2.43 19.38
C ALA A 126 -10.76 2.64 17.85
N ALA A 127 -9.63 3.15 17.35
CA ALA A 127 -9.42 3.44 15.93
C ALA A 127 -9.43 2.20 15.01
N LEU A 128 -9.17 1.00 15.53
CA LEU A 128 -9.30 -0.26 14.75
C LEU A 128 -10.76 -0.62 14.47
N TRP A 129 -11.72 -0.03 15.20
CA TRP A 129 -13.15 -0.23 14.98
C TRP A 129 -13.76 0.80 14.00
N GLY A 130 -12.94 1.68 13.44
CA GLY A 130 -13.33 2.73 12.49
C GLY A 130 -13.15 4.16 13.04
N PRO A 131 -13.55 5.19 12.27
CA PRO A 131 -13.61 6.57 12.72
C PRO A 131 -14.52 6.73 13.96
N PRO A 132 -14.30 7.75 14.82
CA PRO A 132 -15.09 7.95 16.04
C PRO A 132 -16.61 8.01 15.79
N ASP A 133 -17.00 8.64 14.69
CA ASP A 133 -18.39 8.83 14.26
C ASP A 133 -19.06 7.48 13.96
N GLU A 134 -18.33 6.58 13.31
CA GLU A 134 -18.79 5.24 12.96
C GLU A 134 -18.77 4.27 14.14
N VAL A 135 -17.79 4.38 15.03
CA VAL A 135 -17.76 3.64 16.29
C VAL A 135 -18.95 4.06 17.16
N GLY A 136 -19.28 5.35 17.20
CA GLY A 136 -20.48 5.89 17.82
C GLY A 136 -21.78 5.36 17.19
N GLY A 137 -21.90 5.42 15.85
CA GLY A 137 -23.05 4.89 15.12
C GLY A 137 -23.22 3.37 15.29
N THR A 138 -22.13 2.62 15.21
CA THR A 138 -22.10 1.17 15.43
C THR A 138 -22.50 0.82 16.86
N LEU A 139 -21.97 1.52 17.86
CA LEU A 139 -22.37 1.36 19.26
C LEU A 139 -23.87 1.65 19.45
N ALA A 140 -24.39 2.73 18.87
CA ALA A 140 -25.81 3.06 18.94
C ALA A 140 -26.71 1.98 18.31
N ILE A 141 -26.34 1.46 17.13
CA ILE A 141 -27.07 0.37 16.45
C ILE A 141 -27.01 -0.93 17.28
N ARG A 142 -25.84 -1.30 17.83
CA ARG A 142 -25.69 -2.51 18.67
C ARG A 142 -26.48 -2.41 19.98
N LEU A 143 -26.59 -1.23 20.57
CA LEU A 143 -27.45 -0.98 21.74
C LEU A 143 -28.94 -1.02 21.38
N TYR A 144 -29.32 -0.48 20.23
CA TYR A 144 -30.69 -0.56 19.69
C TYR A 144 -31.11 -2.02 19.41
N ASP A 145 -30.21 -2.85 18.86
CA ASP A 145 -30.43 -4.27 18.60
C ASP A 145 -30.69 -5.13 19.86
N LEU A 146 -30.48 -4.58 21.07
CA LEU A 146 -30.86 -5.21 22.33
C LEU A 146 -32.34 -4.97 22.71
N LEU A 147 -33.05 -4.07 22.03
CA LEU A 147 -34.49 -3.81 22.28
C LEU A 147 -35.38 -5.03 21.96
N PRO A 148 -35.27 -5.71 20.80
CA PRO A 148 -36.07 -6.91 20.50
C PRO A 148 -36.02 -8.00 21.59
N PRO A 149 -34.84 -8.49 22.07
CA PRO A 149 -34.82 -9.50 23.13
C PRO A 149 -35.36 -9.00 24.47
N VAL A 150 -35.18 -7.72 24.82
CA VAL A 150 -35.81 -7.13 26.02
C VAL A 150 -37.33 -7.15 25.92
N LEU A 151 -37.90 -6.77 24.77
CA LEU A 151 -39.34 -6.83 24.52
C LEU A 151 -39.88 -8.27 24.62
N ILE A 152 -39.14 -9.27 24.11
CA ILE A 152 -39.48 -10.69 24.23
C ILE A 152 -39.46 -11.16 25.69
N LEU A 153 -38.43 -10.80 26.47
CA LEU A 153 -38.34 -11.13 27.89
C LEU A 153 -39.51 -10.52 28.70
N LEU A 154 -39.95 -9.31 28.34
CA LEU A 154 -41.17 -8.71 28.88
C LEU A 154 -42.44 -9.44 28.41
N ALA A 155 -42.52 -9.85 27.15
CA ALA A 155 -43.68 -10.55 26.58
C ALA A 155 -43.94 -11.92 27.21
N VAL A 156 -42.89 -12.61 27.68
CA VAL A 156 -42.99 -13.93 28.32
C VAL A 156 -43.08 -13.87 29.85
N ARG A 157 -43.07 -12.68 30.46
CA ARG A 157 -43.16 -12.53 31.92
C ARG A 157 -44.56 -12.90 32.44
N PRO A 158 -44.68 -13.69 33.52
CA PRO A 158 -45.99 -14.04 34.09
C PRO A 158 -46.67 -12.82 34.74
N GLU A 159 -47.95 -12.59 34.40
CA GLU A 159 -48.72 -11.41 34.82
C GLU A 159 -48.96 -11.31 36.35
N ARG A 160 -48.73 -12.38 37.11
CA ARG A 160 -48.89 -12.41 38.58
C ARG A 160 -47.68 -11.90 39.38
N PHE A 161 -46.59 -11.49 38.73
CA PHE A 161 -45.42 -10.92 39.43
C PHE A 161 -45.55 -9.39 39.57
N THR A 162 -45.96 -8.94 40.76
CA THR A 162 -45.91 -7.52 41.14
C THR A 162 -44.46 -7.01 41.11
N PRO A 163 -44.21 -5.77 40.66
CA PRO A 163 -42.86 -5.27 40.42
C PRO A 163 -42.21 -4.72 41.71
N ARG A 164 -41.66 -5.61 42.56
CA ARG A 164 -40.86 -5.23 43.74
C ARG A 164 -39.56 -6.06 43.91
N GLY A 165 -38.99 -6.55 42.80
CA GLY A 165 -37.75 -7.34 42.81
C GLY A 165 -36.48 -6.54 42.45
N PRO A 166 -35.30 -6.86 43.01
CA PRO A 166 -34.05 -6.13 42.80
C PRO A 166 -33.56 -6.09 41.34
N VAL A 167 -34.03 -7.02 40.50
CA VAL A 167 -33.69 -7.12 39.06
C VAL A 167 -34.05 -5.85 38.27
N PHE A 168 -35.03 -5.06 38.72
CA PHE A 168 -35.36 -3.78 38.07
C PHE A 168 -34.38 -2.65 38.44
N ARG A 169 -33.72 -2.74 39.61
CA ARG A 169 -32.70 -1.78 40.03
C ARG A 169 -31.38 -2.01 39.29
N THR A 170 -30.99 -3.26 39.05
CA THR A 170 -29.77 -3.57 38.30
C THR A 170 -29.88 -3.17 36.83
N THR A 171 -31.03 -3.36 36.19
CA THR A 171 -31.25 -2.89 34.80
C THR A 171 -31.25 -1.37 34.68
N ALA A 172 -31.86 -0.65 35.63
CA ALA A 172 -31.77 0.81 35.68
C ALA A 172 -30.32 1.29 35.89
N ALA A 173 -29.59 0.70 36.85
CA ALA A 173 -28.20 1.08 37.14
C ALA A 173 -27.25 0.88 35.95
N VAL A 174 -27.39 -0.21 35.20
CA VAL A 174 -26.59 -0.46 33.99
C VAL A 174 -26.87 0.58 32.90
N LEU A 175 -28.14 0.95 32.68
CA LEU A 175 -28.50 2.00 31.72
C LEU A 175 -27.98 3.38 32.16
N THR A 176 -28.02 3.71 33.45
CA THR A 176 -27.46 4.97 33.96
C THR A 176 -25.94 5.02 33.84
N ALA A 177 -25.23 3.91 34.12
CA ALA A 177 -23.77 3.84 33.97
C ALA A 177 -23.33 4.00 32.51
N ALA A 178 -24.06 3.40 31.56
CA ALA A 178 -23.82 3.60 30.13
C ALA A 178 -24.01 5.06 29.70
N ALA A 179 -25.05 5.74 30.20
CA ALA A 179 -25.29 7.15 29.90
C ALA A 179 -24.20 8.09 30.47
N VAL A 180 -23.63 7.78 31.64
CA VAL A 180 -22.54 8.56 32.24
C VAL A 180 -21.22 8.39 31.48
N LEU A 181 -20.92 7.18 30.99
CA LEU A 181 -19.73 6.94 30.17
C LEU A 181 -19.76 7.68 28.83
N LEU A 182 -20.95 7.84 28.22
CA LEU A 182 -21.14 8.63 27.00
C LEU A 182 -20.91 10.14 27.22
N LEU A 183 -21.14 10.67 28.43
CA LEU A 183 -20.93 12.09 28.76
C LEU A 183 -19.46 12.48 28.99
N VAL A 184 -18.59 11.51 29.31
CA VAL A 184 -17.13 11.77 29.49
C VAL A 184 -16.40 11.87 28.14
N ALA A 185 -17.03 11.42 27.05
CA ALA A 185 -16.44 11.48 25.70
C ALA A 185 -16.37 12.90 25.10
N GLU A 186 -17.17 13.86 25.58
CA GLU A 186 -17.18 15.23 25.03
C GLU A 186 -16.01 16.12 25.53
N SER A 187 -15.22 15.69 26.50
CA SER A 187 -14.04 16.46 26.96
C SER A 187 -12.80 16.25 26.06
N ALA A 188 -12.99 16.27 24.75
CA ALA A 188 -11.91 16.30 23.76
C ALA A 188 -11.35 17.73 23.60
N PRO A 189 -10.05 17.91 23.29
CA PRO A 189 -9.44 19.23 23.19
C PRO A 189 -10.09 20.07 22.07
N ALA A 190 -10.37 21.34 22.37
CA ALA A 190 -11.13 22.23 21.49
C ALA A 190 -10.34 22.68 20.24
N GLY A 191 -10.37 21.85 19.20
CA GLY A 191 -9.89 22.19 17.86
C GLY A 191 -10.26 21.10 16.84
N GLU A 192 -10.66 21.52 15.65
CA GLU A 192 -11.03 20.61 14.56
C GLU A 192 -9.78 19.88 14.01
N VAL A 193 -9.97 18.60 13.71
CA VAL A 193 -8.97 17.73 13.05
C VAL A 193 -9.62 17.29 11.74
N SER A 194 -9.27 17.97 10.64
CA SER A 194 -9.90 17.70 9.36
C SER A 194 -9.43 16.38 8.75
N TRP A 195 -10.39 15.64 8.22
CA TRP A 195 -10.21 14.38 7.49
C TRP A 195 -10.23 14.64 5.97
N GLU A 196 -9.87 13.62 5.18
CA GLU A 196 -9.57 13.77 3.75
C GLU A 196 -10.63 14.55 2.93
N PRO A 197 -11.93 14.20 2.95
CA PRO A 197 -12.94 14.89 2.13
C PRO A 197 -13.25 16.29 2.66
N ALA A 198 -13.00 16.57 3.93
CA ALA A 198 -13.14 17.92 4.50
C ALA A 198 -12.05 18.87 3.98
N LEU A 199 -10.82 18.36 3.83
CA LEU A 199 -9.67 19.07 3.27
C LEU A 199 -9.68 19.14 1.73
N ASP A 200 -10.38 18.23 1.05
CA ASP A 200 -10.36 18.06 -0.42
C ASP A 200 -8.98 17.65 -0.95
N CYS A 201 -8.35 16.66 -0.31
CA CYS A 201 -7.00 16.22 -0.68
C CYS A 201 -6.91 15.68 -2.11
N ALA A 202 -7.98 15.08 -2.63
CA ALA A 202 -8.11 14.66 -4.03
C ALA A 202 -8.32 15.83 -5.03
N GLY A 203 -8.58 17.06 -4.55
CA GLY A 203 -8.76 18.24 -5.39
C GLY A 203 -10.04 18.24 -6.24
N LEU A 204 -11.13 17.63 -5.75
CA LEU A 204 -12.40 17.48 -6.45
C LEU A 204 -13.34 18.69 -6.26
N GLY A 205 -12.98 19.64 -5.41
CA GLY A 205 -13.77 20.83 -5.08
C GLY A 205 -14.86 20.59 -4.03
N HIS A 206 -14.77 19.50 -3.27
CA HIS A 206 -15.82 19.09 -2.31
C HIS A 206 -15.52 19.45 -0.85
N GLY A 207 -14.37 20.09 -0.59
CA GLY A 207 -13.89 20.41 0.76
C GLY A 207 -14.83 21.30 1.57
N THR A 208 -15.22 20.81 2.74
CA THR A 208 -16.08 21.54 3.68
C THR A 208 -15.31 22.61 4.47
N VAL A 209 -13.99 22.44 4.65
CA VAL A 209 -13.14 23.36 5.43
C VAL A 209 -12.98 24.69 4.70
N ARG A 210 -13.36 25.77 5.40
CA ARG A 210 -13.32 27.16 4.93
C ARG A 210 -12.23 27.94 5.66
N GLY A 211 -11.68 28.96 4.99
CA GLY A 211 -10.70 29.87 5.57
C GLY A 211 -9.24 29.38 5.53
N LEU A 212 -8.99 28.19 4.97
CA LEU A 212 -7.65 27.73 4.60
C LEU A 212 -7.39 27.98 3.11
N ASP A 213 -6.15 28.37 2.78
CA ASP A 213 -5.70 28.42 1.39
C ASP A 213 -5.30 27.03 0.84
N GLN A 214 -5.00 26.95 -0.45
CA GLN A 214 -4.69 25.67 -1.10
C GLN A 214 -3.36 25.05 -0.65
N GLY A 215 -2.37 25.87 -0.27
CA GLY A 215 -1.10 25.40 0.27
C GLY A 215 -1.27 24.85 1.69
N GLU A 216 -2.08 25.52 2.52
CA GLU A 216 -2.46 25.03 3.85
C GLU A 216 -3.23 23.72 3.79
N LYS A 217 -4.20 23.58 2.87
CA LYS A 217 -4.92 22.32 2.65
C LYS A 217 -3.97 21.20 2.25
N ARG A 218 -3.11 21.42 1.24
CA ARG A 218 -2.11 20.43 0.80
C ARG A 218 -1.13 20.05 1.91
N PHE A 219 -0.69 21.03 2.71
CA PHE A 219 0.17 20.79 3.87
C PHE A 219 -0.52 19.88 4.88
N LEU A 220 -1.78 20.16 5.26
CA LEU A 220 -2.54 19.28 6.14
C LEU A 220 -2.75 17.89 5.53
N CYS A 221 -3.10 17.78 4.26
CA CYS A 221 -3.22 16.50 3.56
C CYS A 221 -1.93 15.67 3.63
N ALA A 222 -0.76 16.29 3.40
CA ALA A 222 0.53 15.62 3.50
C ALA A 222 0.86 15.20 4.94
N VAL A 223 0.60 16.06 5.93
CA VAL A 223 0.79 15.72 7.36
C VAL A 223 -0.11 14.55 7.80
N ARG A 224 -1.34 14.48 7.27
CA ARG A 224 -2.34 13.43 7.56
C ARG A 224 -2.15 12.14 6.75
N GLY A 225 -1.26 12.12 5.75
CA GLY A 225 -1.03 10.94 4.90
C GLY A 225 -2.01 10.76 3.74
N TYR A 226 -2.76 11.81 3.38
CA TYR A 226 -3.77 11.79 2.33
C TYR A 226 -3.24 12.19 0.94
N THR A 227 -1.93 12.43 0.78
CA THR A 227 -1.32 12.63 -0.54
C THR A 227 -0.82 11.29 -1.11
N PRO A 228 -0.93 11.06 -2.43
CA PRO A 228 -0.48 9.80 -3.05
C PRO A 228 0.98 9.43 -2.72
N GLU A 229 1.86 10.44 -2.62
CA GLU A 229 3.28 10.25 -2.29
C GLU A 229 3.52 9.71 -0.85
N LEU A 230 2.54 9.83 0.05
CA LEU A 230 2.66 9.48 1.46
C LEU A 230 1.68 8.40 1.93
N MET A 231 0.77 7.91 1.07
CA MET A 231 -0.19 6.86 1.43
C MET A 231 0.47 5.57 1.94
N GLU A 232 1.66 5.23 1.44
CA GLU A 232 2.44 4.07 1.94
C GLU A 232 2.96 4.26 3.37
N THR A 233 3.06 5.50 3.85
CA THR A 233 3.65 5.86 5.15
C THR A 233 2.63 6.23 6.22
N GLY A 234 1.36 6.45 5.85
CA GLY A 234 0.28 6.74 6.81
C GLY A 234 0.30 8.13 7.45
N GLY A 235 1.01 9.09 6.84
CA GLY A 235 1.16 10.46 7.36
C GLY A 235 2.40 10.64 8.24
N ILE A 236 2.47 11.76 8.95
CA ILE A 236 3.64 12.09 9.80
C ILE A 236 3.34 11.66 11.24
N PRO A 237 4.09 10.68 11.80
CA PRO A 237 3.80 10.11 13.11
C PRO A 237 3.71 11.14 14.23
N GLY A 238 2.66 11.04 15.04
CA GLY A 238 2.40 11.89 16.22
C GLY A 238 1.60 13.17 15.93
N TRP A 239 1.32 13.50 14.67
CA TRP A 239 0.51 14.68 14.31
C TRP A 239 -0.96 14.36 14.06
N GLU A 240 -1.35 13.08 13.99
CA GLU A 240 -2.62 12.57 13.50
C GLU A 240 -3.83 13.09 14.28
N ARG A 241 -3.64 13.44 15.56
CA ARG A 241 -4.68 13.99 16.46
C ARG A 241 -4.44 15.44 16.88
N VAL A 242 -3.40 16.10 16.37
CA VAL A 242 -3.12 17.51 16.67
C VAL A 242 -4.10 18.38 15.86
N PRO A 243 -4.80 19.37 16.46
CA PRO A 243 -5.73 20.24 15.74
C PRO A 243 -5.07 21.01 14.59
N ASP A 244 -5.80 21.21 13.49
CA ASP A 244 -5.23 21.75 12.25
C ASP A 244 -4.56 23.13 12.43
N ARG A 245 -5.16 23.99 13.27
CA ARG A 245 -4.60 25.31 13.62
C ARG A 245 -3.20 25.23 14.24
N GLU A 246 -2.92 24.15 14.99
CA GLU A 246 -1.67 23.94 15.70
C GLU A 246 -0.64 23.30 14.78
N VAL A 247 -1.06 22.33 13.94
CA VAL A 247 -0.25 21.79 12.84
C VAL A 247 0.22 22.91 11.91
N LEU A 248 -0.68 23.81 11.49
CA LEU A 248 -0.37 24.96 10.65
C LEU A 248 0.56 25.97 11.34
N ALA A 249 0.34 26.26 12.63
CA ALA A 249 1.22 27.17 13.38
C ALA A 249 2.66 26.62 13.48
N GLN A 250 2.82 25.33 13.78
CA GLN A 250 4.11 24.65 13.85
C GLN A 250 4.80 24.58 12.48
N GLY A 251 4.03 24.27 11.42
CA GLY A 251 4.51 24.27 10.04
C GLY A 251 5.01 25.64 9.58
N ARG A 252 4.26 26.72 9.86
CA ARG A 252 4.69 28.10 9.57
C ARG A 252 5.96 28.48 10.35
N GLN A 253 6.04 28.15 11.63
CA GLN A 253 7.25 28.38 12.44
C GLN A 253 8.47 27.63 11.88
N LEU A 254 8.30 26.41 11.37
CA LEU A 254 9.38 25.66 10.74
C LEU A 254 9.76 26.23 9.37
N CYS A 255 8.78 26.69 8.58
CA CYS A 255 9.02 27.42 7.33
C CYS A 255 9.85 28.70 7.56
N ASP A 256 9.61 29.44 8.64
CA ASP A 256 10.43 30.60 9.01
C ASP A 256 11.89 30.21 9.32
N VAL A 257 12.12 29.05 9.97
CA VAL A 257 13.47 28.54 10.23
C VAL A 257 14.13 28.11 8.91
N ALA A 258 13.44 27.35 8.06
CA ALA A 258 13.96 26.92 6.76
C ALA A 258 14.28 28.12 5.85
N THR A 259 13.38 29.12 5.79
CA THR A 259 13.57 30.34 4.99
C THR A 259 14.81 31.13 5.43
N ARG A 260 15.09 31.21 6.73
CA ARG A 260 16.34 31.83 7.25
C ARG A 260 17.60 31.05 6.88
N ASN A 261 17.48 29.77 6.52
CA ASN A 261 18.57 28.90 6.04
C ASN A 261 18.46 28.64 4.52
N GLY A 262 17.96 29.61 3.75
CA GLY A 262 17.91 29.54 2.29
C GLY A 262 16.81 28.63 1.70
N GLY A 263 15.96 28.03 2.55
CA GLY A 263 14.98 27.03 2.16
C GLY A 263 15.46 25.58 2.35
N ASP A 264 16.71 25.37 2.76
CA ASP A 264 17.23 24.03 3.05
C ASP A 264 16.55 23.44 4.30
N VAL A 265 15.87 22.30 4.10
CA VAL A 265 15.21 21.54 5.17
C VAL A 265 16.18 20.62 5.93
N ASN A 266 17.35 20.34 5.38
CA ASN A 266 18.39 19.52 6.00
C ASN A 266 19.35 20.35 6.88
N ALA A 267 19.29 21.68 6.79
CA ALA A 267 20.05 22.59 7.62
C ALA A 267 19.88 22.27 9.11
N ALA A 268 20.99 22.21 9.85
CA ALA A 268 20.98 21.79 11.26
C ALA A 268 19.96 22.53 12.15
N PRO A 269 19.69 23.85 12.00
CA PRO A 269 18.64 24.53 12.77
C PRO A 269 17.21 24.06 12.46
N VAL A 270 16.94 23.55 11.25
CA VAL A 270 15.64 22.99 10.87
C VAL A 270 15.48 21.59 11.46
N GLN A 271 16.52 20.75 11.33
CA GLN A 271 16.55 19.39 11.88
C GLN A 271 16.52 19.35 13.42
N ALA A 272 17.06 20.37 14.09
CA ALA A 272 17.00 20.51 15.55
C ALA A 272 15.68 21.13 16.07
N ALA A 273 14.75 21.53 15.20
CA ALA A 273 13.48 22.09 15.64
C ALA A 273 12.56 21.00 16.25
N PRO A 274 11.79 21.29 17.32
CA PRO A 274 10.87 20.32 17.92
C PRO A 274 9.88 19.68 16.93
N GLN A 275 9.51 20.43 15.89
CA GLN A 275 8.59 20.03 14.84
C GLN A 275 9.27 19.58 13.54
N ALA A 276 10.58 19.24 13.56
CA ALA A 276 11.35 18.85 12.37
C ALA A 276 10.72 17.71 11.55
N SER A 277 9.90 16.84 12.16
CA SER A 277 9.15 15.81 11.44
C SER A 277 8.19 16.37 10.37
N LEU A 278 7.71 17.62 10.52
CA LEU A 278 6.91 18.33 9.51
C LEU A 278 7.70 18.75 8.26
N ALA A 279 9.04 18.66 8.26
CA ALA A 279 9.90 19.16 7.18
C ALA A 279 9.54 18.58 5.80
N LYS A 280 9.12 17.32 5.74
CA LYS A 280 8.70 16.67 4.48
C LYS A 280 7.43 17.28 3.86
N ALA A 281 6.51 17.80 4.67
CA ALA A 281 5.27 18.43 4.17
C ALA A 281 5.45 19.93 3.83
N LEU A 282 6.52 20.58 4.31
CA LEU A 282 6.76 22.01 4.11
C LEU A 282 6.69 22.54 2.67
N PRO A 283 7.04 21.80 1.60
CA PRO A 283 6.95 22.33 0.23
C PRO A 283 5.56 22.87 -0.11
N SER A 284 4.49 22.29 0.46
CA SER A 284 3.11 22.77 0.28
C SER A 284 2.84 24.14 0.92
N LEU A 285 3.57 24.49 1.98
CA LEU A 285 3.36 25.68 2.81
C LEU A 285 4.43 26.77 2.60
N CYS A 286 5.61 26.38 2.10
CA CYS A 286 6.83 27.18 2.19
C CYS A 286 7.51 27.36 0.82
N PRO A 287 7.20 28.45 0.07
CA PRO A 287 7.77 28.70 -1.25
C PRO A 287 9.31 28.81 -1.29
N ALA A 288 9.96 29.09 -0.16
CA ALA A 288 11.42 29.08 -0.06
C ALA A 288 11.99 27.64 -0.16
N VAL A 289 11.33 26.66 0.47
CA VAL A 289 11.72 25.25 0.40
C VAL A 289 11.57 24.72 -1.02
N VAL A 290 10.47 25.03 -1.70
CA VAL A 290 10.25 24.62 -3.10
C VAL A 290 11.38 25.12 -4.01
N ARG A 291 11.78 26.40 -3.88
CA ARG A 291 12.90 26.94 -4.67
C ARG A 291 14.25 26.31 -4.34
N ALA A 292 14.49 25.98 -3.07
CA ALA A 292 15.72 25.30 -2.65
C ALA A 292 15.78 23.87 -3.22
N GLN A 293 14.67 23.12 -3.15
CA GLN A 293 14.56 21.78 -3.74
C GLN A 293 14.76 21.82 -5.26
N GLN A 294 14.10 22.72 -5.97
CA GLN A 294 14.28 22.89 -7.42
C GLN A 294 15.71 23.28 -7.81
N ALA A 295 16.39 24.10 -7.00
CA ALA A 295 17.77 24.48 -7.25
C ALA A 295 18.78 23.34 -6.96
N GLU A 296 18.44 22.43 -6.04
CA GLU A 296 19.24 21.23 -5.78
C GLU A 296 19.00 20.16 -6.85
N GLU A 297 17.74 19.95 -7.26
CA GLU A 297 17.35 19.09 -8.39
C GLU A 297 18.04 19.51 -9.68
N GLN A 298 18.00 20.81 -10.03
CA GLN A 298 18.73 21.35 -11.19
C GLN A 298 20.25 21.18 -11.08
N ARG A 299 20.82 21.28 -9.87
CA ARG A 299 22.26 21.00 -9.68
C ARG A 299 22.55 19.52 -9.90
N GLY A 300 21.72 18.62 -9.38
CA GLY A 300 21.79 17.18 -9.63
C GLY A 300 21.74 16.87 -11.12
N GLU A 301 20.76 17.40 -11.84
CA GLU A 301 20.65 17.27 -13.31
C GLU A 301 21.88 17.84 -14.06
N GLU A 302 22.49 18.93 -13.58
CA GLU A 302 23.72 19.49 -14.16
C GLU A 302 24.94 18.61 -13.88
N GLU A 303 25.09 18.09 -12.67
CA GLU A 303 26.17 17.18 -12.26
C GLU A 303 26.07 15.84 -12.98
N GLU A 304 24.86 15.27 -13.09
CA GLU A 304 24.57 14.04 -13.83
C GLU A 304 24.84 14.20 -15.33
N ARG A 305 24.35 15.28 -15.96
CA ARG A 305 24.67 15.56 -17.37
C ARG A 305 26.16 15.79 -17.60
N ALA A 306 26.86 16.44 -16.65
CA ALA A 306 28.31 16.61 -16.74
C ALA A 306 29.07 15.28 -16.60
N TYR A 307 28.57 14.38 -15.74
CA TYR A 307 29.07 13.03 -15.52
C TYR A 307 28.89 12.14 -16.77
N VAL A 308 27.67 12.01 -17.28
CA VAL A 308 27.37 11.25 -18.52
C VAL A 308 28.19 11.77 -19.69
N ALA A 309 28.24 13.09 -19.89
CA ALA A 309 29.04 13.67 -20.96
C ALA A 309 30.55 13.48 -20.76
N ALA A 310 31.05 13.28 -19.53
CA ALA A 310 32.44 12.91 -19.28
C ALA A 310 32.72 11.45 -19.66
N ALA A 311 31.81 10.54 -19.33
CA ALA A 311 31.87 9.13 -19.73
C ALA A 311 31.83 8.98 -21.26
N GLU A 312 30.91 9.66 -21.95
CA GLU A 312 30.87 9.71 -23.42
C GLU A 312 32.17 10.24 -24.03
N ARG A 313 32.74 11.32 -23.48
CA ARG A 313 34.03 11.85 -23.96
C ARG A 313 35.17 10.87 -23.76
N ALA A 314 35.19 10.13 -22.64
CA ALA A 314 36.19 9.10 -22.39
C ALA A 314 36.05 7.94 -23.39
N CYS A 315 34.84 7.42 -23.58
CA CYS A 315 34.58 6.36 -24.55
C CYS A 315 34.82 6.78 -26.01
N ALA A 316 34.60 8.06 -26.36
CA ALA A 316 34.91 8.62 -27.67
C ALA A 316 36.42 8.86 -27.90
N ALA A 317 37.21 9.00 -26.83
CA ALA A 317 38.66 9.16 -26.90
C ALA A 317 39.41 7.85 -27.15
N HIS A 318 38.77 6.70 -26.91
CA HIS A 318 39.38 5.39 -27.14
C HIS A 318 39.74 5.14 -28.61
N PRO A 319 40.86 4.43 -28.89
CA PRO A 319 41.22 4.09 -30.26
C PRO A 319 40.16 3.20 -30.92
N ARG A 320 39.38 3.77 -31.84
CA ARG A 320 38.38 3.02 -32.62
C ARG A 320 38.97 1.74 -33.22
N HIS A 321 38.29 0.62 -32.98
CA HIS A 321 38.67 -0.67 -33.53
C HIS A 321 38.79 -0.61 -35.06
N ARG A 322 39.83 -1.25 -35.61
CA ARG A 322 40.13 -1.29 -37.04
C ARG A 322 40.02 -2.75 -37.53
N PRO A 323 38.80 -3.25 -37.73
CA PRO A 323 38.58 -4.67 -37.94
C PRO A 323 39.21 -5.17 -39.23
N ARG A 324 39.84 -6.34 -39.19
CA ARG A 324 40.50 -6.96 -40.36
C ARG A 324 39.53 -7.41 -41.45
N LEU A 325 38.26 -7.58 -41.09
CA LEU A 325 37.14 -7.82 -41.98
C LEU A 325 36.20 -6.62 -41.86
N ARG A 326 35.55 -6.17 -42.93
CA ARG A 326 34.55 -5.10 -42.79
C ARG A 326 33.27 -5.66 -42.15
N PRO A 327 32.78 -5.13 -41.02
CA PRO A 327 31.49 -5.52 -40.46
C PRO A 327 30.34 -5.03 -41.35
N VAL A 328 29.21 -5.75 -41.30
CA VAL A 328 27.94 -5.39 -41.95
C VAL A 328 27.23 -4.29 -41.18
N ARG A 329 27.32 -4.34 -39.84
CA ARG A 329 26.84 -3.29 -38.92
C ARG A 329 27.90 -3.09 -37.84
N GLN A 330 28.17 -1.84 -37.49
CA GLN A 330 28.99 -1.46 -36.36
C GLN A 330 28.23 -0.39 -35.58
N ARG A 331 28.13 -0.54 -34.26
CA ARG A 331 27.57 0.48 -33.36
C ARG A 331 28.50 0.65 -32.16
N GLN A 332 28.42 1.81 -31.52
CA GLN A 332 29.13 2.11 -30.28
C GLN A 332 28.15 2.83 -29.34
N ALA A 333 28.20 2.50 -28.06
CA ALA A 333 27.54 3.23 -26.98
C ALA A 333 28.45 3.28 -25.75
N THR A 334 28.28 4.31 -24.94
CA THR A 334 28.59 4.26 -23.51
C THR A 334 27.40 3.56 -22.86
N MET A 335 27.64 2.51 -22.07
CA MET A 335 26.55 1.77 -21.42
C MET A 335 26.73 1.81 -19.90
N TRP A 336 25.67 2.14 -19.17
CA TRP A 336 25.63 2.23 -17.72
C TRP A 336 25.47 0.84 -17.10
N THR A 337 26.48 0.44 -16.35
CA THR A 337 26.65 -0.95 -15.91
C THR A 337 26.26 -1.14 -14.45
N GLU A 338 25.00 -0.83 -14.12
CA GLU A 338 24.41 -1.18 -12.81
C GLU A 338 24.40 -2.71 -12.64
N PHE A 339 24.94 -3.20 -11.51
CA PHE A 339 25.23 -4.63 -11.28
C PHE A 339 26.10 -5.29 -12.37
N TRP A 340 26.75 -4.49 -13.22
CA TRP A 340 27.69 -4.86 -14.26
C TRP A 340 27.25 -5.79 -15.38
N GLN A 341 25.95 -6.05 -15.45
CA GLN A 341 25.38 -6.85 -16.51
C GLN A 341 24.90 -5.99 -17.66
N ILE A 342 25.41 -6.26 -18.86
CA ILE A 342 24.79 -5.81 -20.11
C ILE A 342 24.01 -6.99 -20.65
N ASN A 343 22.69 -6.91 -20.57
CA ASN A 343 21.82 -8.00 -20.93
C ASN A 343 21.28 -7.82 -22.35
N GLY A 344 21.15 -8.93 -23.06
CA GLY A 344 20.68 -8.98 -24.44
C GLY A 344 19.47 -9.87 -24.57
N TRP A 345 18.38 -9.34 -25.13
CA TRP A 345 17.12 -10.05 -25.25
C TRP A 345 16.55 -9.99 -26.68
N GLU A 346 15.65 -10.91 -26.97
CA GLU A 346 14.72 -10.87 -28.11
C GLU A 346 13.29 -10.97 -27.58
N ASP A 347 12.35 -10.29 -28.24
CA ASP A 347 10.95 -10.17 -27.81
C ASP A 347 10.33 -11.51 -27.38
N GLY A 348 9.96 -11.61 -26.11
CA GLY A 348 9.36 -12.80 -25.50
C GLY A 348 10.36 -13.83 -24.94
N TYR A 349 11.62 -13.45 -24.74
CA TYR A 349 12.68 -14.25 -24.10
C TYR A 349 13.25 -13.59 -22.83
N GLU A 350 12.59 -12.57 -22.29
CA GLU A 350 13.02 -11.82 -21.11
C GLU A 350 12.86 -12.64 -19.81
N GLY A 351 13.82 -12.54 -18.89
CA GLY A 351 13.60 -12.87 -17.47
C GLY A 351 14.66 -13.72 -16.76
N THR A 352 15.39 -14.58 -17.47
CA THR A 352 16.44 -15.44 -16.88
C THR A 352 17.80 -15.08 -17.46
N THR A 353 18.68 -14.50 -16.64
CA THR A 353 20.07 -14.20 -17.03
C THR A 353 20.84 -15.51 -17.26
N PRO A 354 21.43 -15.74 -18.45
CA PRO A 354 22.26 -16.92 -18.71
C PRO A 354 23.47 -17.05 -17.77
N ASP A 355 23.82 -18.30 -17.42
CA ASP A 355 25.09 -18.62 -16.74
C ASP A 355 26.29 -18.11 -17.56
N LEU A 356 27.19 -17.37 -16.90
CA LEU A 356 28.35 -16.76 -17.52
C LEU A 356 29.51 -17.75 -17.69
N VAL A 357 30.25 -17.60 -18.80
CA VAL A 357 31.50 -18.33 -19.05
C VAL A 357 32.69 -17.41 -18.73
N GLU A 358 33.58 -17.88 -17.85
CA GLU A 358 34.71 -17.11 -17.28
C GLU A 358 34.29 -15.71 -16.80
N ASP A 359 33.10 -15.61 -16.20
CA ASP A 359 32.51 -14.38 -15.67
C ASP A 359 32.50 -13.21 -16.69
N LEU A 360 32.39 -13.50 -17.99
CA LEU A 360 32.40 -12.49 -19.06
C LEU A 360 31.16 -12.56 -19.96
N VAL A 361 30.77 -13.74 -20.44
CA VAL A 361 29.62 -13.86 -21.35
C VAL A 361 28.89 -15.19 -21.20
N GLY A 362 27.57 -15.12 -21.08
CA GLY A 362 26.64 -16.24 -21.04
C GLY A 362 25.60 -16.13 -22.16
N SER A 363 25.03 -17.25 -22.59
CA SER A 363 24.04 -17.26 -23.68
C SER A 363 23.05 -18.41 -23.54
N GLU A 364 21.77 -18.09 -23.72
CA GLU A 364 20.70 -19.06 -23.91
C GLU A 364 19.97 -18.79 -25.24
N ARG A 365 18.80 -19.42 -25.43
CA ARG A 365 17.93 -19.19 -26.60
C ARG A 365 17.25 -17.82 -26.44
N GLY A 366 17.56 -16.88 -27.32
CA GLY A 366 17.01 -15.51 -27.30
C GLY A 366 17.67 -14.59 -26.28
N ALA A 367 18.32 -15.12 -25.25
CA ALA A 367 18.99 -14.36 -24.19
C ALA A 367 20.52 -14.40 -24.26
N LEU A 368 21.17 -13.29 -23.93
CA LEU A 368 22.61 -13.12 -23.84
C LEU A 368 22.89 -12.30 -22.57
N ALA A 369 23.94 -12.61 -21.83
CA ALA A 369 24.42 -11.77 -20.74
C ALA A 369 25.91 -11.50 -20.92
N LEU A 370 26.33 -10.28 -20.66
CA LEU A 370 27.73 -9.88 -20.59
C LEU A 370 28.00 -9.26 -19.23
N TRP A 371 29.16 -9.53 -18.65
CA TRP A 371 29.60 -8.96 -17.38
C TRP A 371 30.84 -8.11 -17.59
N ALA A 372 30.82 -6.85 -17.17
CA ALA A 372 31.91 -5.91 -17.47
C ALA A 372 32.96 -5.81 -16.33
N ALA A 373 32.57 -5.55 -15.08
CA ALA A 373 33.42 -5.52 -13.87
C ALA A 373 32.55 -5.71 -12.60
N ASP A 374 32.95 -5.22 -11.41
CA ASP A 374 32.13 -5.32 -10.17
C ASP A 374 31.98 -3.96 -9.43
N GLU A 375 32.95 -3.04 -9.54
CA GLU A 375 33.06 -1.66 -8.98
C GLU A 375 32.28 -0.49 -9.65
N VAL A 376 30.94 -0.47 -9.69
CA VAL A 376 29.95 0.35 -10.47
C VAL A 376 30.43 1.51 -11.39
N GLY A 377 29.99 1.56 -12.67
CA GLY A 377 30.24 2.70 -13.58
C GLY A 377 29.81 2.52 -15.06
N ASN A 378 30.56 3.13 -16.00
CA ASN A 378 30.32 3.10 -17.45
C ASN A 378 31.27 2.17 -18.21
N ALA A 379 30.72 1.36 -19.13
CA ALA A 379 31.49 0.56 -20.08
C ALA A 379 31.43 1.14 -21.51
N CYS A 380 32.58 1.17 -22.19
CA CYS A 380 32.65 1.59 -23.59
C CYS A 380 32.41 0.39 -24.51
N VAL A 381 31.22 0.29 -25.07
CA VAL A 381 30.77 -0.90 -25.81
C VAL A 381 30.79 -0.64 -27.31
N THR A 382 31.51 -1.50 -28.05
CA THR A 382 31.47 -1.55 -29.52
C THR A 382 30.89 -2.90 -29.96
N THR A 383 29.81 -2.88 -30.74
CA THR A 383 29.23 -4.08 -31.36
C THR A 383 29.55 -4.13 -32.85
N GLU A 384 29.90 -5.31 -33.35
CA GLU A 384 30.26 -5.55 -34.75
C GLU A 384 29.59 -6.83 -35.29
N SER A 385 28.61 -6.66 -36.17
CA SER A 385 27.91 -7.75 -36.85
C SER A 385 28.60 -8.09 -38.18
N TYR A 386 28.93 -9.36 -38.41
CA TYR A 386 29.62 -9.82 -39.62
C TYR A 386 28.80 -10.85 -40.41
N ALA A 387 28.93 -10.87 -41.75
CA ALA A 387 28.30 -11.89 -42.60
C ALA A 387 29.00 -13.26 -42.56
N ARG A 388 30.20 -13.34 -41.96
CA ARG A 388 31.04 -14.55 -41.82
C ARG A 388 31.98 -14.38 -40.63
N ARG A 389 32.57 -15.47 -40.14
CA ARG A 389 33.55 -15.46 -39.04
C ARG A 389 34.69 -14.43 -39.29
N PRO A 390 34.87 -13.42 -38.42
CA PRO A 390 36.02 -12.53 -38.47
C PRO A 390 37.29 -13.25 -37.99
N PRO A 391 38.50 -12.77 -38.35
CA PRO A 391 39.75 -13.26 -37.79
C PRO A 391 39.79 -13.23 -36.25
N LEU A 392 40.72 -13.97 -35.66
CA LEU A 392 40.96 -13.94 -34.22
C LEU A 392 41.92 -12.78 -33.87
N GLU A 393 41.54 -11.96 -32.89
CA GLU A 393 42.27 -10.74 -32.53
C GLU A 393 42.48 -10.68 -31.00
N LEU A 394 43.56 -11.29 -30.50
CA LEU A 394 43.85 -11.37 -29.05
C LEU A 394 44.74 -10.23 -28.52
N LYS A 395 45.48 -9.54 -29.40
CA LYS A 395 46.51 -8.59 -28.98
C LYS A 395 45.88 -7.31 -28.43
N GLY A 396 46.12 -7.05 -27.14
CA GLY A 396 45.67 -5.82 -26.45
C GLY A 396 44.27 -5.93 -25.83
N TRP A 397 43.80 -7.16 -25.63
CA TRP A 397 42.63 -7.52 -24.82
C TRP A 397 43.11 -8.33 -23.62
N ASP A 398 42.45 -8.16 -22.46
CA ASP A 398 42.77 -8.89 -21.23
C ASP A 398 42.08 -10.27 -21.24
N GLU A 399 40.85 -10.33 -21.74
CA GLU A 399 40.03 -11.53 -21.80
C GLU A 399 39.29 -11.61 -23.14
N VAL A 400 39.19 -12.80 -23.73
CA VAL A 400 38.42 -13.04 -24.96
C VAL A 400 37.68 -14.38 -24.87
N VAL A 401 36.35 -14.33 -24.89
CA VAL A 401 35.47 -15.51 -24.78
C VAL A 401 34.48 -15.54 -25.94
N GLU A 402 34.24 -16.72 -26.51
CA GLU A 402 33.33 -16.94 -27.63
C GLU A 402 32.27 -18.01 -27.31
N VAL A 403 31.00 -17.61 -27.29
CA VAL A 403 29.84 -18.48 -27.01
C VAL A 403 28.97 -18.69 -28.26
N GLY A 404 28.11 -19.71 -28.21
CA GLY A 404 27.10 -19.97 -29.23
C GLY A 404 25.76 -19.41 -28.81
N TYR A 405 25.18 -18.53 -29.64
CA TYR A 405 23.89 -17.88 -29.38
C TYR A 405 22.84 -18.36 -30.37
N GLU A 406 21.64 -18.71 -29.90
CA GLU A 406 20.49 -18.97 -30.76
C GLU A 406 19.57 -17.75 -30.73
N SER A 407 19.24 -17.23 -31.92
CA SER A 407 18.38 -16.07 -32.16
C SER A 407 17.06 -16.53 -32.80
N PRO A 408 15.97 -16.71 -32.03
CA PRO A 408 14.68 -17.16 -32.57
C PRO A 408 13.96 -16.13 -33.45
N LYS A 409 14.21 -14.84 -33.22
CA LYS A 409 13.54 -13.70 -33.88
C LYS A 409 14.44 -12.93 -34.83
N GLY A 410 15.76 -12.97 -34.64
CA GLY A 410 16.68 -12.16 -35.43
C GLY A 410 16.66 -10.69 -35.02
N SER A 411 16.36 -10.40 -33.76
CA SER A 411 16.13 -9.06 -33.22
C SER A 411 17.03 -8.66 -32.06
N LEU A 412 18.01 -9.50 -31.66
CA LEU A 412 18.90 -9.25 -30.50
C LEU A 412 19.28 -7.77 -30.34
N CYS A 413 18.88 -7.24 -29.18
CA CYS A 413 19.27 -5.94 -28.65
C CYS A 413 20.01 -6.13 -27.34
N LEU A 414 21.17 -5.49 -27.18
CA LEU A 414 21.74 -5.28 -25.84
C LEU A 414 21.06 -4.06 -25.21
N VAL A 415 20.79 -4.11 -23.92
CA VAL A 415 20.22 -3.02 -23.11
C VAL A 415 20.96 -2.98 -21.78
N ASP A 416 21.17 -1.78 -21.26
CA ASP A 416 21.82 -1.53 -19.97
C ASP A 416 20.81 -1.08 -18.89
N GLY A 417 21.31 -0.62 -17.73
CA GLY A 417 20.44 -0.19 -16.61
C GLY A 417 19.60 1.05 -16.92
N ASP A 418 20.14 1.97 -17.74
CA ASP A 418 19.50 3.26 -18.08
C ASP A 418 18.60 3.17 -19.32
N GLY A 419 18.54 2.00 -19.96
CA GLY A 419 17.74 1.75 -21.16
C GLY A 419 18.42 2.15 -22.48
N GLN A 420 19.72 2.43 -22.49
CA GLN A 420 20.48 2.64 -23.72
C GLN A 420 20.61 1.30 -24.46
N ASP A 421 20.13 1.26 -25.71
CA ASP A 421 20.13 0.03 -26.53
C ASP A 421 21.25 -0.02 -27.58
N LEU A 422 21.62 -1.25 -27.95
CA LEU A 422 22.34 -1.59 -29.17
C LEU A 422 21.57 -2.67 -29.93
N CYS A 423 20.49 -2.29 -30.60
CA CYS A 423 19.63 -3.19 -31.37
C CYS A 423 20.14 -3.64 -32.75
N GLY A 424 19.59 -4.77 -33.22
CA GLY A 424 19.74 -5.26 -34.59
C GLY A 424 21.07 -5.96 -34.86
N LEU A 425 21.57 -6.71 -33.88
CA LEU A 425 22.93 -7.26 -33.89
C LEU A 425 23.10 -8.55 -34.70
N THR A 426 22.00 -9.17 -35.12
CA THR A 426 21.91 -10.44 -35.86
C THR A 426 21.74 -10.17 -37.37
N PRO A 427 22.82 -10.18 -38.17
CA PRO A 427 22.81 -9.62 -39.53
C PRO A 427 22.04 -10.44 -40.57
N GLN A 428 21.62 -11.67 -40.25
CA GLN A 428 20.90 -12.57 -41.17
C GLN A 428 19.48 -12.90 -40.69
N GLY A 429 18.97 -12.21 -39.65
CA GLY A 429 17.68 -12.54 -39.04
C GLY A 429 17.77 -13.77 -38.11
N PRO A 430 16.69 -14.54 -37.92
CA PRO A 430 16.69 -15.73 -37.08
C PRO A 430 17.77 -16.75 -37.46
N GLY A 431 18.42 -17.35 -36.48
CA GLY A 431 19.42 -18.40 -36.72
C GLY A 431 20.41 -18.62 -35.58
N SER A 432 21.44 -19.41 -35.85
CA SER A 432 22.56 -19.62 -34.93
C SER A 432 23.71 -18.66 -35.22
N TYR A 433 24.25 -18.08 -34.16
CA TYR A 433 25.35 -17.13 -34.18
C TYR A 433 26.46 -17.58 -33.22
N ARG A 434 27.66 -17.04 -33.43
CA ARG A 434 28.72 -16.96 -32.42
C ARG A 434 28.81 -15.53 -31.95
N VAL A 435 28.95 -15.35 -30.65
CA VAL A 435 29.23 -14.07 -30.01
C VAL A 435 30.62 -14.16 -29.41
N ARG A 436 31.57 -13.37 -29.90
CA ARG A 436 32.90 -13.24 -29.31
C ARG A 436 33.01 -11.89 -28.62
N VAL A 437 33.15 -11.94 -27.30
CA VAL A 437 33.36 -10.77 -26.46
C VAL A 437 34.86 -10.65 -26.17
N HIS A 438 35.41 -9.46 -26.41
CA HIS A 438 36.75 -9.09 -25.99
C HIS A 438 36.59 -8.00 -24.94
N LEU A 439 37.31 -8.14 -23.83
CA LEU A 439 37.26 -7.24 -22.69
C LEU A 439 38.67 -6.75 -22.37
N ARG A 440 38.79 -5.49 -21.97
CA ARG A 440 39.97 -4.99 -21.25
C ARG A 440 39.60 -3.96 -20.20
N GLY A 441 40.50 -3.76 -19.25
CA GLY A 441 40.42 -2.69 -18.25
C GLY A 441 39.65 -3.06 -16.98
N ARG A 442 38.90 -4.18 -16.95
CA ARG A 442 38.28 -4.73 -15.73
C ARG A 442 39.27 -4.82 -14.55
N LYS A 443 40.50 -5.25 -14.82
CA LYS A 443 41.56 -5.34 -13.79
C LYS A 443 41.96 -3.98 -13.18
N LEU A 444 41.76 -2.87 -13.90
CA LEU A 444 42.02 -1.53 -13.37
C LEU A 444 40.92 -1.12 -12.38
N VAL A 445 39.65 -1.42 -12.69
CA VAL A 445 38.49 -1.16 -11.81
C VAL A 445 38.75 -1.74 -10.42
N TYR A 446 39.09 -3.03 -10.31
CA TYR A 446 39.38 -3.70 -9.04
C TYR A 446 40.64 -3.20 -8.29
N GLN A 447 41.42 -2.27 -8.84
CA GLN A 447 42.67 -1.77 -8.22
C GLN A 447 42.56 -0.36 -7.65
N VAL A 448 41.52 0.40 -8.02
CA VAL A 448 41.34 1.79 -7.59
C VAL A 448 39.89 2.05 -7.24
N ALA A 449 39.64 2.68 -6.09
CA ALA A 449 38.28 2.96 -5.61
C ALA A 449 37.47 3.92 -6.52
N TYR A 450 38.15 4.61 -7.45
CA TYR A 450 37.55 5.50 -8.45
C TYR A 450 38.31 5.30 -9.76
N PRO A 451 37.93 4.29 -10.59
CA PRO A 451 38.52 4.12 -11.91
C PRO A 451 38.22 5.34 -12.80
N PRO A 452 39.10 5.66 -13.76
CA PRO A 452 38.80 6.71 -14.73
C PRO A 452 37.58 6.30 -15.57
N GLU A 453 36.75 7.26 -15.94
CA GLU A 453 35.62 7.01 -16.83
C GLU A 453 36.04 6.29 -18.12
N GLY A 454 35.22 5.34 -18.55
CA GLY A 454 35.53 4.48 -19.69
C GLY A 454 36.72 3.53 -19.48
N ALA A 455 37.13 3.23 -18.24
CA ALA A 455 38.19 2.26 -17.96
C ALA A 455 37.93 0.87 -18.57
N VAL A 456 36.66 0.45 -18.66
CA VAL A 456 36.25 -0.83 -19.22
C VAL A 456 35.87 -0.67 -20.69
N GLU A 457 36.47 -1.48 -21.55
CA GLU A 457 36.13 -1.54 -22.98
C GLU A 457 35.67 -2.95 -23.37
N LEU A 458 34.56 -3.01 -24.11
CA LEU A 458 33.97 -4.23 -24.64
C LEU A 458 33.90 -4.17 -26.17
N LEU A 459 34.44 -5.18 -26.84
CA LEU A 459 34.27 -5.42 -28.28
C LEU A 459 33.52 -6.73 -28.53
N ILE A 460 32.27 -6.60 -28.96
CA ILE A 460 31.31 -7.69 -29.12
C ILE A 460 31.15 -7.99 -30.61
N MET A 461 31.78 -9.05 -31.10
CA MET A 461 31.69 -9.51 -32.49
C MET A 461 30.62 -10.60 -32.63
N ILE A 462 29.65 -10.39 -33.53
CA ILE A 462 28.51 -11.30 -33.73
C ILE A 462 28.49 -11.77 -35.18
N TYR A 463 28.48 -13.08 -35.41
CA TYR A 463 28.58 -13.66 -36.75
C TYR A 463 27.91 -15.02 -36.89
N PRO A 464 27.41 -15.41 -38.08
CA PRO A 464 26.79 -16.71 -38.30
C PRO A 464 27.71 -17.87 -37.95
N GLY A 465 27.19 -18.84 -37.19
CA GLY A 465 27.93 -20.02 -36.78
C GLY A 465 27.08 -20.91 -35.88
N LYS A 466 27.42 -22.21 -35.78
CA LYS A 466 26.65 -23.14 -34.96
C LYS A 466 26.78 -22.80 -33.47
N ALA A 467 25.77 -23.17 -32.69
CA ALA A 467 25.83 -23.16 -31.23
C ALA A 467 26.76 -24.28 -30.72
N GLU A 468 28.06 -24.09 -30.93
CA GLU A 468 29.13 -24.94 -30.41
C GLU A 468 29.46 -24.56 -28.97
N LYS A 469 30.23 -25.40 -28.27
CA LYS A 469 30.68 -25.12 -26.90
C LYS A 469 31.36 -23.75 -26.78
N PRO A 470 31.34 -23.13 -25.58
CA PRO A 470 32.14 -21.94 -25.31
C PRO A 470 33.63 -22.20 -25.58
N VAL A 471 34.32 -21.16 -26.07
CA VAL A 471 35.76 -21.17 -26.31
C VAL A 471 36.37 -19.97 -25.61
N VAL A 472 37.31 -20.25 -24.70
CA VAL A 472 38.09 -19.24 -23.99
C VAL A 472 39.43 -19.11 -24.67
N TYR A 473 39.85 -17.89 -25.00
CA TYR A 473 41.17 -17.61 -25.56
C TYR A 473 42.04 -16.91 -24.50
N ARG A 474 43.30 -17.34 -24.39
CA ARG A 474 44.32 -16.83 -23.46
C ARG A 474 45.62 -16.58 -24.21
#